data_AF-A0AAP1YBB9-F1
#
_entry.id   AF-A0AAP1YBB9-F1
#
_cell.length_a   1.000
_cell.length_b   1.000
_cell.length_c   1.000
_cell.angle_alpha   90.00
_cell.angle_beta   90.00
_cell.angle_gamma   90.00
#
_symmetry.space_group_name_H-M   'P 1'
#
loop_
_entity.id
_entity.type
_entity.pdbx_description
1 polymer ?
#
loop_
_entity_poly.entity_id
_entity_poly.type
_entity_poly.pdbx_seq_one_letter_code
_entity_poly.pdbx_strand_id
1 'polypeptide(L)'
;MSAQAEAIPTFKADFGALLSYLHDADASPVSISPRRYSSVLRLELQDLAAQAHVHRSTISRAPDSETIQRFLRETLRVLRAATDVSGDVERAIFWFKNEPLREFDYKTAQTLVSEGRADAAIKYLQMAEAGFLG
;
A
#
# COMPACT_ATOMS: atom_id res chain seq x y z
N MET A 1 1.83 -28.29 -5.77
CA MET A 1 0.68 -27.48 -6.22
C MET A 1 1.22 -26.11 -6.59
N SER A 2 1.43 -25.87 -7.88
CA SER A 2 2.01 -24.63 -8.39
C SER A 2 0.99 -23.52 -8.18
N ALA A 3 1.31 -22.53 -7.33
CA ALA A 3 0.57 -21.28 -7.31
C ALA A 3 0.74 -20.67 -8.71
N GLN A 4 -0.30 -20.74 -9.53
CA GLN A 4 -0.35 -19.95 -10.76
C GLN A 4 -0.06 -18.51 -10.35
N ALA A 5 0.84 -17.85 -11.07
CA ALA A 5 1.04 -16.42 -10.93
C ALA A 5 -0.27 -15.75 -11.37
N GLU A 6 -1.17 -15.54 -10.41
CA GLU A 6 -2.43 -14.85 -10.61
C GLU A 6 -2.10 -13.48 -11.21
N ALA A 7 -2.54 -13.24 -12.45
CA ALA A 7 -2.25 -12.01 -13.14
C ALA A 7 -2.80 -10.84 -12.31
N ILE A 8 -1.94 -9.88 -11.97
CA ILE A 8 -2.36 -8.70 -11.22
C ILE A 8 -3.36 -7.93 -12.09
N PRO A 9 -4.62 -7.79 -11.66
CA PRO A 9 -5.62 -7.07 -12.43
C PRO A 9 -5.32 -5.56 -12.43
N THR A 10 -5.87 -4.85 -13.41
CA THR A 10 -5.93 -3.39 -13.39
C THR A 10 -7.20 -2.96 -12.65
N PHE A 11 -7.06 -2.09 -11.66
CA PHE A 11 -8.12 -1.65 -10.76
C PHE A 11 -8.79 -0.35 -11.23
N LYS A 12 -8.05 0.57 -11.89
CA LYS A 12 -8.56 1.88 -12.35
C LYS A 12 -9.21 2.63 -11.19
N ALA A 13 -10.43 3.14 -11.36
CA ALA A 13 -11.16 3.84 -10.30
C ALA A 13 -11.73 2.90 -9.20
N ASP A 14 -11.67 1.57 -9.38
CA ASP A 14 -12.27 0.61 -8.45
C ASP A 14 -11.29 0.20 -7.35
N PHE A 15 -11.24 1.02 -6.30
CA PHE A 15 -10.48 0.69 -5.09
C PHE A 15 -11.02 -0.55 -4.36
N GLY A 16 -12.32 -0.87 -4.51
CA GLY A 16 -12.93 -2.06 -3.91
C GLY A 16 -12.40 -3.35 -4.54
N ALA A 17 -12.14 -3.35 -5.84
CA ALA A 17 -11.47 -4.44 -6.53
C ALA A 17 -10.05 -4.67 -6.01
N LEU A 18 -9.31 -3.60 -5.67
CA LEU A 18 -8.00 -3.71 -5.03
C LEU A 18 -8.11 -4.39 -3.66
N LEU A 19 -9.01 -3.91 -2.80
CA LEU A 19 -9.20 -4.52 -1.48
C LEU A 19 -9.59 -5.99 -1.58
N SER A 20 -10.53 -6.31 -2.48
CA SER A 20 -10.97 -7.69 -2.74
C SER A 20 -9.83 -8.58 -3.23
N TYR A 21 -8.94 -8.06 -4.10
CA TYR A 21 -7.76 -8.78 -4.53
C TYR A 21 -6.80 -9.01 -3.35
N LEU A 22 -6.55 -8.00 -2.54
CA LEU A 22 -5.60 -8.09 -1.41
C LEU A 22 -6.05 -9.02 -0.28
N HIS A 23 -7.36 -9.25 -0.14
CA HIS A 23 -7.88 -10.29 0.73
C HIS A 23 -7.65 -11.68 0.11
N ASP A 24 -6.86 -12.50 0.78
CA ASP A 24 -6.66 -13.90 0.41
C ASP A 24 -7.63 -14.78 1.20
N ALA A 25 -8.74 -15.11 0.56
CA ALA A 25 -9.83 -15.89 1.16
C ALA A 25 -9.39 -17.27 1.65
N ASP A 26 -8.30 -17.83 1.08
CA ASP A 26 -7.79 -19.15 1.45
C ASP A 26 -6.91 -19.12 2.71
N ALA A 27 -6.41 -17.93 3.11
CA ALA A 27 -5.54 -17.77 4.27
C ALA A 27 -6.28 -17.24 5.51
N SER A 28 -7.01 -16.13 5.36
CA SER A 28 -7.77 -15.52 6.45
C SER A 28 -8.82 -14.54 5.93
N PRO A 29 -10.08 -14.64 6.37
CA PRO A 29 -11.17 -13.81 5.84
C PRO A 29 -11.08 -12.33 6.26
N VAL A 30 -10.19 -11.97 7.20
CA VAL A 30 -10.13 -10.62 7.79
C VAL A 30 -8.74 -9.97 7.64
N SER A 31 -7.77 -10.64 7.03
CA SER A 31 -6.41 -10.12 6.88
C SER A 31 -6.07 -9.71 5.45
N ILE A 32 -5.07 -8.86 5.32
CA ILE A 32 -4.50 -8.43 4.04
C ILE A 32 -3.32 -9.34 3.74
N SER A 33 -3.30 -9.96 2.55
CA SER A 33 -2.23 -10.85 2.13
C SER A 33 -0.94 -10.07 1.85
N PRO A 34 0.15 -10.29 2.61
CA PRO A 34 1.43 -9.63 2.35
C PRO A 34 1.98 -9.97 0.95
N ARG A 35 1.69 -11.17 0.45
CA ARG A 35 2.13 -11.64 -0.86
C ARG A 35 1.44 -10.87 -1.98
N ARG A 36 0.10 -10.78 -1.95
CA ARG A 36 -0.66 -10.03 -2.95
C ARG A 36 -0.36 -8.53 -2.89
N TYR A 37 -0.15 -7.98 -1.69
CA TYR A 37 0.34 -6.60 -1.51
C TYR A 37 1.68 -6.38 -2.23
N SER A 38 2.66 -7.24 -1.99
CA SER A 38 3.97 -7.18 -2.66
C SER A 38 3.84 -7.30 -4.18
N SER A 39 2.94 -8.15 -4.68
CA SER A 39 2.68 -8.27 -6.12
C SER A 39 2.14 -6.98 -6.71
N VAL A 40 1.09 -6.38 -6.11
CA VAL A 40 0.49 -5.12 -6.59
C VAL A 40 1.51 -3.99 -6.63
N LEU A 41 2.28 -3.83 -5.55
CA LEU A 41 3.28 -2.77 -5.46
C LEU A 41 4.59 -3.10 -6.20
N ARG A 42 4.72 -4.30 -6.78
CA ARG A 42 5.95 -4.80 -7.40
C ARG A 42 7.15 -4.62 -6.47
N LEU A 43 7.01 -5.13 -5.24
CA LEU A 43 8.03 -5.11 -4.20
C LEU A 43 8.45 -6.54 -3.89
N GLU A 44 9.75 -6.73 -3.60
CA GLU A 44 10.22 -7.99 -3.05
C GLU A 44 9.70 -8.15 -1.61
N LEU A 45 9.48 -9.39 -1.17
CA LEU A 45 9.06 -9.66 0.21
C LEU A 45 10.09 -9.18 1.24
N GLN A 46 11.36 -9.08 0.84
CA GLN A 46 12.42 -8.52 1.68
C GLN A 46 12.24 -7.01 1.87
N ASP A 47 11.88 -6.27 0.83
CA ASP A 47 11.63 -4.83 0.91
C ASP A 47 10.39 -4.54 1.75
N LEU A 48 9.34 -5.38 1.62
CA LEU A 48 8.17 -5.32 2.49
C LEU A 48 8.56 -5.52 3.96
N ALA A 49 9.38 -6.54 4.27
CA ALA A 49 9.82 -6.80 5.63
C ALA A 49 10.60 -5.62 6.21
N ALA A 50 11.50 -5.02 5.41
CA ALA A 50 12.24 -3.83 5.79
C ALA A 50 11.31 -2.63 6.07
N GLN A 51 10.33 -2.38 5.20
CA GLN A 51 9.39 -1.27 5.36
C GLN A 51 8.47 -1.42 6.57
N ALA A 52 8.07 -2.67 6.88
CA ALA A 52 7.25 -3.00 8.03
C ALA A 52 8.06 -3.19 9.33
N HIS A 53 9.39 -3.01 9.30
CA HIS A 53 10.31 -3.19 10.44
C HIS A 53 10.19 -4.58 11.08
N VAL A 54 10.02 -5.63 10.26
CA VAL A 54 9.95 -7.02 10.72
C VAL A 54 11.00 -7.88 10.04
N HIS A 55 11.30 -9.03 10.63
CA HIS A 55 12.15 -10.01 9.99
C HIS A 55 11.40 -10.69 8.83
N ARG A 56 12.10 -11.00 7.73
CA ARG A 56 11.51 -11.69 6.56
C ARG A 56 10.79 -12.99 6.94
N SER A 57 11.30 -13.72 7.92
CA SER A 57 10.67 -14.95 8.42
C SER A 57 9.28 -14.71 8.99
N THR A 58 9.02 -13.52 9.55
CA THR A 58 7.71 -13.15 10.10
C THR A 58 6.67 -13.02 8.99
N ILE A 59 7.04 -12.47 7.84
CA ILE A 59 6.13 -12.37 6.67
C ILE A 59 5.63 -13.75 6.24
N SER A 60 6.48 -14.78 6.30
CA SER A 60 6.11 -16.15 5.88
C SER A 60 5.46 -16.97 6.98
N ARG A 61 5.86 -16.78 8.25
CA ARG A 61 5.39 -17.61 9.39
C ARG A 61 4.18 -17.03 10.11
N ALA A 62 4.04 -15.70 10.11
CA ALA A 62 2.98 -14.98 10.80
C ALA A 62 2.50 -13.78 9.95
N PRO A 63 1.99 -14.02 8.74
CA PRO A 63 1.52 -12.95 7.83
C PRO A 63 0.42 -12.08 8.48
N ASP A 64 -0.34 -12.63 9.41
CA ASP A 64 -1.42 -11.96 10.13
C ASP A 64 -0.96 -11.24 11.41
N SER A 65 0.35 -11.14 11.65
CA SER A 65 0.84 -10.41 12.82
C SER A 65 0.37 -8.96 12.79
N GLU A 66 0.01 -8.43 13.96
CA GLU A 66 -0.55 -7.08 14.07
C GLU A 66 0.38 -6.00 13.51
N THR A 67 1.71 -6.16 13.64
CA THR A 67 2.68 -5.23 13.04
C THR A 67 2.60 -5.18 11.52
N ILE A 68 2.55 -6.35 10.86
CA ILE A 68 2.44 -6.44 9.40
C ILE A 68 1.08 -5.89 8.97
N GLN A 69 0.01 -6.37 9.59
CA GLN A 69 -1.35 -5.98 9.22
C GLN A 69 -1.59 -4.48 9.43
N ARG A 70 -1.02 -3.89 10.49
CA ARG A 70 -1.03 -2.43 10.70
C ARG A 70 -0.32 -1.70 9.58
N PHE A 71 0.90 -2.08 9.23
CA PHE A 71 1.64 -1.46 8.12
C PHE A 71 0.85 -1.53 6.80
N LEU A 72 0.30 -2.70 6.47
CA LEU A 72 -0.51 -2.90 5.27
C LEU A 72 -1.77 -2.01 5.27
N ARG A 73 -2.48 -1.92 6.41
CA ARG A 73 -3.63 -1.02 6.56
C ARG A 73 -3.25 0.44 6.39
N GLU A 74 -2.13 0.89 6.96
CA GLU A 74 -1.66 2.27 6.84
C GLU A 74 -1.32 2.62 5.38
N THR A 75 -0.65 1.73 4.65
CA THR A 75 -0.44 1.94 3.20
C THR A 75 -1.77 2.07 2.46
N LEU A 76 -2.75 1.19 2.73
CA LEU A 76 -4.04 1.23 2.04
C LEU A 76 -4.84 2.50 2.36
N ARG A 77 -4.74 3.03 3.58
CA ARG A 77 -5.34 4.34 3.92
C ARG A 77 -4.77 5.46 3.05
N VAL A 78 -3.44 5.49 2.85
CA VAL A 78 -2.79 6.48 1.98
C VAL A 78 -3.16 6.28 0.51
N LEU A 79 -3.15 5.03 0.01
CA LEU A 79 -3.53 4.73 -1.36
C LEU A 79 -4.99 5.07 -1.65
N ARG A 80 -5.90 4.89 -0.68
CA ARG A 80 -7.30 5.29 -0.82
C ARG A 80 -7.40 6.80 -1.03
N ALA A 81 -6.79 7.58 -0.13
CA ALA A 81 -6.78 9.03 -0.23
C ALA A 81 -6.16 9.52 -1.56
N ALA A 82 -5.06 8.90 -2.00
CA ALA A 82 -4.44 9.23 -3.28
C ALA A 82 -5.33 8.86 -4.47
N THR A 83 -6.07 7.76 -4.38
CA THR A 83 -7.04 7.33 -5.42
C THR A 83 -8.23 8.27 -5.51
N ASP A 84 -8.72 8.77 -4.38
CA ASP A 84 -9.81 9.75 -4.35
C ASP A 84 -9.39 11.06 -5.08
N VAL A 85 -8.11 11.45 -5.00
CA VAL A 85 -7.55 12.61 -5.73
C VAL A 85 -7.24 12.29 -7.20
N SER A 86 -6.63 11.13 -7.49
CA SER A 86 -6.17 10.78 -8.85
C SER A 86 -7.26 10.21 -9.76
N GLY A 87 -8.33 9.67 -9.18
CA GLY A 87 -9.37 8.89 -9.85
C GLY A 87 -8.91 7.51 -10.35
N ASP A 88 -7.70 7.07 -10.01
CA ASP A 88 -7.09 5.86 -10.56
C ASP A 88 -6.05 5.24 -9.60
N VAL A 89 -6.25 3.96 -9.28
CA VAL A 89 -5.45 3.18 -8.33
C VAL A 89 -4.01 3.01 -8.82
N GLU A 90 -3.80 2.75 -10.11
CA GLU A 90 -2.46 2.60 -10.67
C GLU A 90 -1.67 3.91 -10.57
N ARG A 91 -2.31 5.05 -10.84
CA ARG A 91 -1.72 6.38 -10.63
C ARG A 91 -1.42 6.65 -9.16
N ALA A 92 -2.33 6.27 -8.26
CA ALA A 92 -2.12 6.42 -6.82
C ALA A 92 -0.92 5.59 -6.33
N ILE A 93 -0.79 4.34 -6.80
CA ILE A 93 0.37 3.48 -6.53
C ILE A 93 1.65 4.08 -7.10
N PHE A 94 1.61 4.61 -8.33
CA PHE A 94 2.76 5.24 -8.95
C PHE A 94 3.23 6.45 -8.15
N TRP A 95 2.32 7.36 -7.77
CA TRP A 95 2.60 8.51 -6.93
C TRP A 95 3.18 8.09 -5.58
N PHE A 96 2.54 7.13 -4.91
CA PHE A 96 2.94 6.65 -3.59
C PHE A 96 4.40 6.18 -3.54
N LYS A 97 4.84 5.48 -4.58
CA LYS A 97 6.19 4.92 -4.70
C LYS A 97 7.24 5.92 -5.19
N ASN A 98 6.87 6.80 -6.12
CA ASN A 98 7.85 7.52 -6.93
C ASN A 98 7.87 9.03 -6.72
N GLU A 99 6.78 9.64 -6.21
CA GLU A 99 6.71 11.09 -6.11
C GLU A 99 7.40 11.57 -4.81
N PRO A 100 8.51 12.33 -4.91
CA PRO A 100 9.15 12.92 -3.74
C PRO A 100 8.36 14.14 -3.26
N LEU A 101 8.05 14.19 -1.97
CA LEU A 101 7.26 15.27 -1.39
C LEU A 101 8.17 16.33 -0.75
N ARG A 102 8.13 17.57 -1.26
CA ARG A 102 9.03 18.67 -0.88
C ARG A 102 8.95 19.01 0.61
N GLU A 103 7.75 18.98 1.16
CA GLU A 103 7.41 19.28 2.55
C GLU A 103 7.93 18.21 3.53
N PHE A 104 8.40 17.08 2.99
CA PHE A 104 8.91 15.95 3.74
C PHE A 104 10.35 15.59 3.36
N ASP A 105 11.18 16.59 3.08
CA ASP A 105 12.59 16.42 2.69
C ASP A 105 12.76 15.51 1.45
N TYR A 106 11.84 15.64 0.49
CA TYR A 106 11.80 14.82 -0.74
C TYR A 106 11.60 13.33 -0.49
N LYS A 107 11.08 12.93 0.67
CA LYS A 107 10.65 11.55 0.93
C LYS A 107 9.38 11.24 0.14
N THR A 108 9.25 9.99 -0.28
CA THR A 108 8.02 9.48 -0.90
C THR A 108 6.97 9.15 0.16
N ALA A 109 5.71 9.07 -0.24
CA ALA A 109 4.64 8.64 0.66
C ALA A 109 4.89 7.22 1.20
N GLN A 110 5.51 6.34 0.41
CA GLN A 110 5.97 5.02 0.85
C GLN A 110 6.94 5.09 2.03
N THR A 111 7.94 5.97 1.96
CA THR A 111 8.88 6.19 3.06
C THR A 111 8.17 6.74 4.29
N LEU A 112 7.23 7.67 4.11
CA LEU A 112 6.45 8.22 5.23
C LEU A 112 5.63 7.14 5.95
N VAL A 113 4.99 6.22 5.23
CA VAL A 113 4.27 5.11 5.86
C VAL A 113 5.20 4.19 6.63
N SER A 114 6.38 3.87 6.06
CA SER A 114 7.39 3.08 6.77
C SER A 114 7.90 3.77 8.05
N GLU A 115 7.95 5.10 8.07
CA GLU A 115 8.28 5.89 9.27
C GLU A 115 7.12 6.03 10.27
N GLY A 116 5.96 5.40 10.00
CA GLY A 116 4.76 5.53 10.84
C GLY A 116 4.03 6.87 10.69
N ARG A 117 4.27 7.60 9.60
CA ARG A 117 3.74 8.94 9.33
C ARG A 117 2.66 8.95 8.26
N ALA A 118 1.85 7.89 8.17
CA ALA A 118 0.77 7.77 7.19
C ALA A 118 -0.24 8.92 7.25
N ASP A 119 -0.64 9.35 8.45
CA ASP A 119 -1.56 10.48 8.63
C ASP A 119 -1.01 11.79 8.05
N ALA A 120 0.32 11.98 8.06
CA ALA A 120 0.95 13.15 7.45
C ALA A 120 0.84 13.14 5.92
N ALA A 121 0.98 11.98 5.29
CA ALA A 121 0.78 11.82 3.85
C ALA A 121 -0.68 12.05 3.44
N ILE A 122 -1.64 11.56 4.24
CA ILE A 122 -3.07 11.79 4.01
C ILE A 122 -3.41 13.28 4.14
N LYS A 123 -2.92 13.94 5.19
CA LYS A 123 -3.12 15.38 5.38
C LYS A 123 -2.53 16.20 4.24
N TYR A 124 -1.37 15.81 3.72
CA TYR A 124 -0.78 16.41 2.54
C TYR A 124 -1.69 16.29 1.32
N LEU A 125 -2.22 15.09 1.04
CA LEU A 125 -3.16 14.87 -0.07
C LEU A 125 -4.43 15.71 0.06
N GLN A 126 -5.00 15.84 1.25
CA GLN A 126 -6.19 16.67 1.51
C GLN A 126 -5.91 18.16 1.28
N MET A 127 -4.73 18.64 1.68
CA MET A 127 -4.31 20.02 1.40
C MET A 127 -4.03 20.23 -0.08
N ALA A 128 -3.43 19.25 -0.74
CA ALA A 128 -3.18 19.28 -2.17
C ALA A 128 -4.49 19.29 -2.96
N GLU A 129 -5.49 18.48 -2.61
CA GLU A 129 -6.82 18.49 -3.24
C GLU A 129 -7.48 19.88 -3.18
N ALA A 130 -7.36 20.56 -2.03
CA ALA A 130 -7.86 21.93 -1.85
C ALA A 130 -7.13 22.98 -2.70
N GLY A 131 -5.92 22.67 -3.20
CA GLY A 131 -5.13 23.52 -4.11
C GLY A 131 -5.01 22.99 -5.55
N PHE A 132 -5.38 21.74 -5.81
CA PHE A 132 -5.28 21.03 -7.09
C PHE A 132 -6.50 21.26 -7.98
N LEU A 133 -7.59 21.76 -7.39
CA LEU A 133 -8.76 22.28 -8.11
C LEU A 133 -8.65 23.78 -8.47
N GLY A 134 -7.47 24.39 -8.34
CA GLY A 134 -7.16 25.77 -8.71
C GLY A 134 -6.48 25.90 -10.07
#